data_AF-A0A2S9WZ23-F1
#
_entry.id   AF-A0A2S9WZ23-F1
#
_cell.length_a   1.000
_cell.length_b   1.000
_cell.length_c   1.000
_cell.angle_alpha   90.00
_cell.angle_beta   90.00
_cell.angle_gamma   90.00
#
_symmetry.space_group_name_H-M   'P 1'
#
loop_
_entity.id
_entity.type
_entity.pdbx_description
1 polymer ?
#
loop_
_entity_poly.entity_id
_entity_poly.type
_entity_poly.pdbx_seq_one_letter_code
_entity_poly.pdbx_strand_id
1 'polypeptide(L)'
;MTRYSKRISDGVTAHYNSAEELQKADSDEFESKVRGIGLMIGLVGGGWLTWSAIMAHGGAEWPKLLRLIVTLMGAAVSGGALYYLSVYIVLTMVAVTVGWVIWGGLKWLWNAI
;
A
#
# COMPACT_ATOMS: atom_id res chain seq x y z
N MET A 1 35.03 -10.83 -11.68
CA MET A 1 33.95 -10.40 -10.75
C MET A 1 32.78 -9.90 -11.58
N THR A 2 31.63 -10.55 -11.49
CA THR A 2 30.36 -10.03 -12.03
C THR A 2 29.93 -8.85 -11.17
N ARG A 3 29.96 -7.64 -11.74
CA ARG A 3 29.41 -6.44 -11.10
C ARG A 3 27.92 -6.37 -11.41
N TYR A 4 27.11 -6.28 -10.36
CA TYR A 4 25.68 -6.05 -10.50
C TYR A 4 25.47 -4.54 -10.49
N SER A 5 24.75 -4.01 -11.47
CA SER A 5 24.52 -2.57 -11.56
C SER A 5 23.12 -2.27 -12.03
N LYS A 6 22.49 -1.29 -11.39
CA LYS A 6 21.16 -0.80 -11.76
C LYS A 6 21.25 0.68 -12.08
N ARG A 7 20.65 1.07 -13.19
CA ARG A 7 20.46 2.47 -13.52
C ARG A 7 19.34 3.02 -12.64
N ILE A 8 19.68 3.97 -11.80
CA ILE A 8 18.74 4.77 -11.00
C ILE A 8 18.27 5.96 -11.85
N SER A 9 17.18 6.63 -11.47
CA SER A 9 16.75 7.86 -12.14
C SER A 9 17.88 8.90 -12.18
N ASP A 10 17.80 9.81 -13.15
CA ASP A 10 18.77 10.90 -13.37
C ASP A 10 20.18 10.45 -13.80
N GLY A 11 20.31 9.27 -14.41
CA GLY A 11 21.55 8.84 -15.05
C GLY A 11 22.62 8.30 -14.11
N VAL A 12 22.29 8.18 -12.82
CA VAL A 12 23.17 7.57 -11.81
C VAL A 12 23.07 6.05 -11.93
N THR A 13 24.21 5.36 -11.88
CA THR A 13 24.25 3.88 -11.84
C THR A 13 24.72 3.45 -10.46
N ALA A 14 23.88 2.72 -9.73
CA ALA A 14 24.29 2.07 -8.49
C ALA A 14 24.99 0.75 -8.81
N HIS A 15 26.09 0.50 -8.12
CA HIS A 15 26.84 -0.74 -8.20
C HIS A 15 26.65 -1.54 -6.91
N TYR A 16 26.41 -2.83 -7.06
CA TYR A 16 26.18 -3.79 -5.99
C TYR A 16 27.23 -4.90 -6.07
N ASN A 17 27.65 -5.38 -4.91
CA ASN A 17 28.70 -6.39 -4.79
C ASN A 17 28.15 -7.81 -4.98
N SER A 18 26.84 -8.00 -4.84
CA SER A 18 26.16 -9.29 -5.01
C SER A 18 24.79 -9.15 -5.69
N ALA A 19 24.27 -10.27 -6.20
CA ALA A 19 22.92 -10.35 -6.74
C ALA A 19 21.85 -10.13 -5.65
N GLU A 20 22.14 -10.59 -4.43
CA GLU A 20 21.25 -10.46 -3.28
C GLU A 20 21.08 -8.99 -2.87
N GLU A 21 22.15 -8.20 -2.90
CA GLU A 21 22.11 -6.77 -2.62
C GLU A 21 21.26 -6.02 -3.65
N LEU A 22 21.36 -6.39 -4.93
CA LEU A 22 20.53 -5.82 -5.99
C LEU A 22 19.04 -6.16 -5.77
N GLN A 23 18.74 -7.44 -5.47
CA GLN A 23 17.36 -7.89 -5.24
C GLN A 23 16.74 -7.21 -4.02
N LYS A 24 17.51 -7.03 -2.94
CA LYS A 24 17.06 -6.31 -1.75
C LYS A 24 16.79 -4.84 -2.05
N ALA A 25 17.63 -4.19 -2.84
CA ALA A 25 17.40 -2.80 -3.24
C ALA A 25 16.11 -2.65 -4.07
N ASP A 26 15.82 -3.62 -4.94
CA ASP A 26 14.57 -3.65 -5.71
C ASP A 26 13.33 -3.87 -4.82
N SER A 27 13.42 -4.79 -3.85
CA SER A 27 12.32 -5.00 -2.89
C SER A 27 12.08 -3.78 -2.04
N ASP A 28 13.13 -3.13 -1.54
CA ASP A 28 13.03 -1.93 -0.70
C ASP A 28 12.41 -0.75 -1.47
N GLU A 29 12.76 -0.57 -2.75
CA GLU A 29 12.17 0.46 -3.60
C GLU A 29 10.68 0.21 -3.85
N PHE A 30 10.31 -1.05 -4.15
CA PHE A 30 8.91 -1.43 -4.34
C PHE A 30 8.11 -1.23 -3.06
N GLU A 31 8.60 -1.73 -1.93
CA GLU A 31 7.94 -1.57 -0.63
C GLU A 31 7.78 -0.09 -0.29
N SER A 32 8.82 0.73 -0.47
CA SER A 32 8.75 2.17 -0.20
C SER A 32 7.63 2.84 -0.99
N LYS A 33 7.50 2.54 -2.29
CA LYS A 33 6.42 3.07 -3.14
C LYS A 33 5.05 2.63 -2.67
N VAL A 34 4.88 1.34 -2.39
CA VAL A 34 3.60 0.76 -1.93
C VAL A 34 3.20 1.36 -0.58
N ARG A 35 4.13 1.46 0.36
CA ARG A 35 3.91 2.06 1.68
C ARG A 35 3.58 3.54 1.58
N GLY A 36 4.25 4.27 0.70
CA GLY A 36 3.96 5.68 0.42
C GLY A 36 2.54 5.89 -0.13
N ILE A 37 2.11 5.05 -1.07
CA ILE A 37 0.73 5.07 -1.58
C ILE A 37 -0.26 4.71 -0.47
N GLY A 38 0.03 3.68 0.32
CA GLY A 38 -0.78 3.29 1.48
C GLY A 38 -0.99 4.43 2.47
N LEU A 39 0.09 5.13 2.84
CA LEU A 39 0.04 6.30 3.70
C LEU A 39 -0.88 7.39 3.12
N MET A 40 -0.71 7.74 1.85
CA MET A 40 -1.53 8.75 1.18
C MET A 40 -3.02 8.39 1.19
N ILE A 41 -3.33 7.14 0.81
CA ILE A 41 -4.71 6.63 0.83
C ILE A 41 -5.28 6.65 2.24
N GLY A 42 -4.48 6.25 3.25
CA GLY A 42 -4.92 6.25 4.64
C GLY A 42 -5.20 7.64 5.17
N LEU A 43 -4.29 8.60 4.94
CA LEU A 43 -4.50 9.99 5.35
C LEU A 43 -5.79 10.57 4.77
N VAL A 44 -5.96 10.45 3.45
CA VAL A 44 -7.13 11.01 2.74
C VAL A 44 -8.40 10.25 3.11
N GLY A 45 -8.37 8.93 2.98
CA GLY A 45 -9.52 8.06 3.21
C GLY A 45 -9.97 8.05 4.67
N GLY A 46 -9.05 7.96 5.62
CA GLY A 46 -9.40 7.95 7.03
C GLY A 46 -9.78 9.32 7.58
N GLY A 47 -9.21 10.41 7.06
CA GLY A 47 -9.70 11.77 7.34
C GLY A 47 -11.13 11.95 6.83
N TRP A 48 -11.39 11.54 5.58
CA TRP A 48 -12.73 11.55 5.00
C TRP A 48 -13.73 10.71 5.80
N LEU A 49 -13.37 9.48 6.15
CA LEU A 49 -14.23 8.56 6.92
C LEU A 49 -14.51 9.11 8.32
N THR A 50 -13.50 9.67 8.98
CA THR A 50 -13.65 10.26 10.31
C THR A 50 -14.57 11.48 10.27
N TRP A 51 -14.38 12.36 9.29
CA TRP A 51 -15.27 13.50 9.08
C TRP A 51 -16.72 13.06 8.82
N SER A 52 -16.89 12.06 7.95
CA SER A 52 -18.21 11.51 7.62
C SER A 52 -18.88 10.90 8.84
N ALA A 53 -18.13 10.15 9.66
CA ALA A 53 -18.62 9.56 10.90
C ALA A 53 -19.04 10.63 11.92
N ILE A 54 -18.22 11.67 12.11
CA ILE A 54 -18.55 12.82 12.97
C ILE A 54 -19.88 13.43 12.51
N MET A 55 -20.04 13.70 11.21
CA MET A 55 -21.25 14.33 10.69
C MET A 55 -22.49 13.42 10.81
N ALA A 56 -22.33 12.11 10.61
CA ALA A 56 -23.43 11.15 10.72
C ALA A 56 -23.93 10.99 12.17
N HIS A 57 -23.10 11.22 13.19
CA HIS A 57 -23.44 11.03 14.60
C HIS A 57 -23.71 12.36 15.33
N GLY A 58 -24.17 13.39 14.62
CA GLY A 58 -24.56 14.67 15.24
C GLY A 58 -23.38 15.57 15.63
N GLY A 59 -22.16 15.27 15.17
CA GLY A 59 -20.96 16.06 15.45
C GLY A 59 -20.96 17.46 14.80
N ALA A 60 -22.00 17.82 14.04
CA ALA A 60 -22.15 19.15 13.44
C ALA A 60 -22.17 20.27 14.50
N GLU A 61 -22.72 19.97 15.68
CA GLU A 61 -22.83 20.89 16.82
C GLU A 61 -21.52 21.02 17.61
N TRP A 62 -20.55 20.13 17.37
CA TRP A 62 -19.28 20.16 18.09
C TRP A 62 -18.47 21.43 17.79
N PRO A 63 -17.62 21.87 18.74
CA PRO A 63 -16.65 22.93 18.47
C PRO A 63 -15.84 22.62 17.21
N LYS A 64 -15.65 23.62 16.34
CA LYS A 64 -14.93 23.46 15.06
C LYS A 64 -13.52 22.89 15.28
N LEU A 65 -12.85 23.35 16.33
CA LEU A 65 -11.52 22.87 16.70
C LEU A 65 -11.52 21.38 17.07
N LEU A 66 -12.51 20.91 17.83
CA LEU A 66 -12.62 19.51 18.22
C LEU A 66 -12.82 18.62 16.99
N ARG A 67 -13.71 19.01 16.07
CA ARG A 67 -13.91 18.30 14.80
C ARG A 67 -12.63 18.19 13.99
N LEU A 68 -11.89 19.29 13.89
CA LEU A 68 -10.63 19.32 13.15
C LEU A 68 -9.60 18.37 13.78
N ILE A 69 -9.39 18.45 15.09
CA ILE A 69 -8.42 17.60 15.80
C ILE A 69 -8.77 16.12 15.64
N VAL A 70 -10.03 15.74 15.86
CA VAL A 70 -10.46 14.35 15.73
C VAL A 70 -10.29 13.86 14.29
N THR A 71 -10.62 14.69 13.30
CA THR A 71 -10.43 14.34 11.88
C THR A 71 -8.97 14.16 11.52
N LEU A 72 -8.08 15.04 12.02
CA LEU A 72 -6.64 14.94 11.81
C LEU A 72 -6.06 13.70 12.49
N MET A 73 -6.51 13.39 13.71
CA MET A 73 -6.13 12.16 14.39
C MET A 73 -6.57 10.92 13.62
N GLY A 74 -7.82 10.89 13.14
CA GLY A 74 -8.33 9.81 12.31
C GLY A 74 -7.52 9.62 11.04
N ALA A 75 -7.18 10.71 10.34
CA ALA A 75 -6.30 10.70 9.19
C ALA A 75 -4.90 10.15 9.53
N ALA A 76 -4.26 10.64 10.59
CA ALA A 76 -2.91 10.22 10.97
C ALA A 76 -2.86 8.73 11.34
N VAL A 77 -3.82 8.25 12.13
CA VAL A 77 -3.90 6.84 12.57
C VAL A 77 -4.10 5.91 11.38
N SER A 78 -5.05 6.23 10.50
CA SER A 78 -5.32 5.44 9.29
C SER A 78 -4.17 5.48 8.28
N GLY A 79 -3.53 6.64 8.10
CA GLY A 79 -2.32 6.79 7.32
C GLY A 79 -1.19 5.89 7.83
N GLY A 80 -0.91 5.94 9.13
CA GLY A 80 0.09 5.06 9.76
C GLY A 80 -0.26 3.58 9.62
N ALA A 81 -1.52 3.21 9.84
CA ALA A 81 -1.97 1.83 9.69
C ALA A 81 -1.77 1.32 8.26
N LEU A 82 -2.23 2.08 7.25
CA LEU A 82 -2.10 1.69 5.84
C LEU A 82 -0.65 1.75 5.34
N TYR A 83 0.20 2.59 5.90
CA TYR A 83 1.64 2.54 5.62
C TYR A 83 2.21 1.15 5.91
N TYR A 84 1.94 0.57 7.08
CA TYR A 84 2.42 -0.77 7.43
C TYR A 84 1.65 -1.90 6.74
N LEU A 85 0.33 -1.74 6.55
CA LEU A 85 -0.53 -2.79 5.99
C LEU A 85 -0.49 -2.88 4.46
N SER A 86 -0.12 -1.81 3.76
CA SER A 86 -0.16 -1.72 2.30
C SER A 86 0.55 -2.87 1.57
N VAL A 87 1.74 -3.26 2.02
CA VAL A 87 2.51 -4.36 1.43
C VAL A 87 1.74 -5.67 1.56
N TYR A 88 1.17 -5.94 2.74
CA TYR A 88 0.35 -7.14 2.96
C TYR A 88 -0.92 -7.13 2.11
N ILE A 89 -1.59 -5.97 1.99
CA ILE A 89 -2.78 -5.82 1.14
C ILE A 89 -2.45 -6.19 -0.30
N VAL A 90 -1.35 -5.64 -0.86
CA VAL A 90 -0.93 -5.93 -2.24
C VAL A 90 -0.59 -7.41 -2.40
N LEU A 91 0.16 -8.00 -1.46
CA LEU A 91 0.50 -9.42 -1.49
C LEU A 91 -0.74 -10.31 -1.46
N THR A 92 -1.72 -10.01 -0.60
CA THR A 92 -2.99 -10.74 -0.53
C THR A 92 -3.78 -10.59 -1.83
N MET A 93 -3.85 -9.39 -2.41
CA MET A 93 -4.52 -9.17 -3.69
C MET A 93 -3.90 -10.00 -4.82
N VAL A 94 -2.58 -10.05 -4.90
CA VAL A 94 -1.87 -10.88 -5.89
C VAL A 94 -2.17 -12.36 -5.64
N ALA A 95 -2.07 -12.83 -4.40
CA ALA A 95 -2.34 -14.22 -4.05
C ALA A 95 -3.77 -14.66 -4.40
N VAL A 96 -4.76 -13.82 -4.09
CA VAL A 96 -6.17 -14.06 -4.43
C VAL A 96 -6.36 -14.09 -5.94
N THR A 97 -5.74 -13.17 -6.67
CA THR A 97 -5.84 -13.11 -8.15
C THR A 97 -5.25 -14.37 -8.79
N VAL A 98 -4.07 -14.79 -8.35
CA VAL A 98 -3.43 -16.03 -8.83
C VAL A 98 -4.29 -17.25 -8.50
N GLY A 99 -4.81 -17.34 -7.26
CA GLY A 99 -5.71 -18.41 -6.85
C GLY A 99 -6.98 -18.47 -7.71
N TRP A 100 -7.55 -17.30 -8.05
CA TRP A 100 -8.72 -17.20 -8.91
C TRP A 100 -8.44 -17.67 -10.35
N VAL A 101 -7.29 -17.30 -10.91
CA VAL A 101 -6.86 -17.76 -12.25
C VAL A 101 -6.66 -19.27 -12.28
N ILE A 102 -5.99 -19.83 -11.26
CA ILE A 102 -5.78 -21.29 -11.16
C ILE A 102 -7.13 -22.01 -11.03
N TRP A 103 -8.01 -21.53 -10.16
CA TRP A 103 -9.34 -22.10 -9.98
C TRP A 103 -10.20 -22.03 -11.26
N GLY A 104 -10.16 -20.89 -11.95
CA GLY A 104 -10.83 -20.71 -13.23
C GLY A 104 -10.31 -21.66 -14.30
N GLY A 105 -8.99 -21.83 -14.40
CA GLY A 105 -8.35 -22.78 -15.31
C GLY A 105 -8.69 -24.24 -14.99
N LEU A 106 -8.70 -24.61 -13.71
CA LEU A 106 -9.11 -25.94 -13.25
C LEU A 106 -10.58 -26.23 -13.61
N LYS A 107 -11.49 -25.27 -13.39
CA LYS A 107 -12.88 -25.41 -13.82
C LYS A 107 -13.01 -25.56 -15.33
N TRP A 108 -12.23 -24.82 -16.10
CA TRP A 108 -12.26 -24.90 -17.56
C TRP A 108 -11.78 -26.27 -18.05
N LEU A 109 -10.69 -26.79 -17.48
CA LEU A 109 -10.20 -28.15 -17.74
C LEU A 109 -11.22 -29.22 -17.37
N TRP A 110 -11.89 -29.08 -16.22
CA TRP A 110 -12.90 -30.05 -15.78
C TRP A 110 -14.14 -30.09 -16.67
N ASN A 111 -14.50 -28.97 -17.30
CA ASN A 111 -15.61 -28.90 -18.25
C ASN A 111 -15.21 -29.31 -19.68
N ALA A 112 -13.91 -29.41 -19.97
CA ALA A 112 -13.39 -29.82 -21.27
C ALA A 112 -13.15 -31.33 -21.38
N ILE A 113 -13.16 -32.04 -20.25
CA ILE A 113 -13.12 -33.51 -20.12
C ILE A 113 -14.55 -34.02 -19.97
#